data_AF-A0A151CFW6-F1
#
_entry.id   AF-A0A151CFW6-F1
#
_cell.length_a   1.000
_cell.length_b   1.000
_cell.length_c   1.000
_cell.angle_alpha   90.00
_cell.angle_beta   90.00
_cell.angle_gamma   90.00
#
_symmetry.space_group_name_H-M   'P 1'
#
loop_
_entity.id
_entity.type
_entity.pdbx_description
1 polymer ?
#
loop_
_entity_poly.entity_id
_entity_poly.type
_entity_poly.pdbx_seq_one_letter_code
_entity_poly.pdbx_strand_id
1 'polypeptide(L)' 'MKKVEVVSANEVEVKPLDLRQFIVDDVQNRTVKSVSKREIREMAEALGLSYDDSKISFAKKLMNAYMKKEIK' A
#
# COMPACT_ATOMS: atom_id res chain seq x y z
N MET A 1 5.25 3.41 38.24
CA MET A 1 5.73 2.02 38.36
C MET A 1 4.83 1.14 37.51
N LYS A 2 5.35 0.41 36.52
CA LYS A 2 4.53 -0.49 35.68
C LYS A 2 4.44 -1.85 36.35
N LYS A 3 3.23 -2.41 36.48
CA LYS A 3 2.98 -3.74 37.04
C LYS A 3 3.41 -4.78 36.00
N VAL A 4 4.40 -5.61 36.33
CA VAL A 4 4.89 -6.68 35.46
C VAL A 4 4.36 -7.99 36.03
N GLU A 5 3.67 -8.76 35.19
CA GLU A 5 3.14 -10.08 35.53
C GLU A 5 3.97 -11.12 34.78
N VAL A 6 4.61 -12.03 35.53
CA VAL A 6 5.45 -13.09 34.97
C VAL A 6 4.59 -14.33 34.86
N VAL A 7 4.29 -14.75 33.63
CA VAL A 7 3.49 -15.95 33.34
C VAL A 7 4.38 -17.11 32.93
N SER A 8 3.94 -18.33 33.23
CA SER A 8 4.62 -19.56 32.84
C SER A 8 4.31 -19.91 31.37
N ALA A 9 5.21 -20.62 30.69
CA ALA A 9 5.06 -20.94 29.26
C ALA A 9 3.76 -21.72 28.94
N ASN A 10 3.22 -22.44 29.92
CA ASN A 10 1.98 -23.23 29.77
C ASN A 10 0.71 -22.38 29.89
N GLU A 11 0.81 -21.16 30.40
CA GLU A 11 -0.29 -20.20 30.51
C GLU A 11 -0.37 -19.26 29.29
N VAL A 12 0.56 -19.40 28.35
CA VAL A 12 0.60 -18.62 27.11
C VAL A 12 -0.09 -19.39 26.00
N GLU A 13 -1.25 -18.90 25.56
CA GLU A 13 -1.91 -19.39 24.36
C GLU A 13 -1.15 -18.88 23.12
N VAL A 14 -0.29 -19.72 22.55
CA VAL A 14 0.46 -19.38 21.33
C VAL A 14 -0.40 -19.68 20.11
N LYS A 15 -0.88 -18.63 19.43
CA LYS A 15 -1.50 -18.77 18.12
C LYS A 15 -0.42 -18.83 17.04
N PRO A 16 -0.39 -19.88 16.20
CA PRO A 16 0.52 -19.95 15.07
C PRO A 16 0.34 -18.73 14.17
N LEU A 17 1.45 -18.08 13.81
CA LEU A 17 1.43 -16.97 12.87
C LEU A 17 1.17 -17.51 11.45
N ASP A 18 -0.08 -17.41 10.98
CA ASP A 18 -0.42 -17.75 9.61
C ASP A 18 -0.09 -16.55 8.69
N LEU A 19 1.07 -16.61 8.06
CA LEU A 19 1.53 -15.59 7.13
C LEU A 19 0.57 -15.37 5.95
N ARG A 20 -0.26 -16.36 5.60
CA ARG A 20 -1.24 -16.24 4.50
C ARG A 20 -2.34 -15.23 4.80
N GLN A 21 -2.67 -15.03 6.08
CA GLN A 21 -3.63 -14.00 6.49
C GLN A 21 -3.09 -12.57 6.31
N PHE A 22 -1.78 -12.43 6.12
CA PHE A 22 -1.10 -11.16 5.91
C PHE A 22 -0.63 -10.97 4.46
N ILE A 23 -0.78 -11.99 3.62
CA ILE A 23 -0.55 -11.90 2.19
C ILE A 23 -1.89 -11.56 1.55
N VAL A 24 -1.97 -10.39 0.91
CA VAL A 24 -3.12 -10.04 0.09
C VAL A 24 -3.10 -10.97 -1.13
N ASP A 25 -3.97 -11.99 -1.15
CA ASP A 25 -4.13 -12.94 -2.28
C ASP A 25 -4.33 -12.24 -3.64
N ASP A 26 -4.74 -10.96 -3.60
CA ASP A 26 -5.09 -10.15 -4.75
C ASP A 26 -3.89 -9.52 -5.50
N VAL A 27 -2.65 -9.77 -5.06
CA VAL A 27 -1.46 -9.21 -5.74
C VAL A 27 -1.12 -9.97 -7.02
N GLN A 28 -1.47 -11.26 -7.13
CA GLN A 28 -1.07 -12.08 -8.29
C GLN A 28 -1.90 -11.87 -9.56
N ASN A 29 -3.14 -11.36 -9.47
CA ASN A 29 -4.05 -11.26 -10.62
C ASN A 29 -4.56 -9.86 -10.94
N ARG A 30 -4.18 -8.83 -10.17
CA ARG A 30 -4.50 -7.45 -10.53
C ARG A 30 -3.59 -7.02 -11.66
N THR A 31 -4.11 -7.08 -12.89
CA THR A 31 -3.61 -6.23 -13.98
C THR A 31 -3.54 -4.82 -13.43
N VAL A 32 -2.32 -4.32 -13.18
CA VAL A 32 -2.15 -3.04 -12.50
C VAL A 32 -2.74 -1.97 -13.41
N LYS A 33 -3.92 -1.48 -13.03
CA LYS A 33 -4.69 -0.55 -13.84
C LYS A 33 -3.88 0.74 -13.99
N SER A 34 -3.68 1.17 -15.22
CA SER A 34 -2.97 2.41 -15.48
C SER A 34 -3.70 3.60 -14.85
N VAL A 35 -2.96 4.48 -14.18
CA VAL A 35 -3.51 5.69 -13.57
C VAL A 35 -3.81 6.73 -14.66
N SER A 36 -5.01 7.30 -14.62
CA SER A 36 -5.51 8.37 -15.49
C SER A 36 -5.09 9.76 -15.00
N LYS A 37 -5.20 10.78 -15.85
CA LYS A 37 -4.94 12.18 -15.44
C LYS A 37 -5.95 12.67 -14.39
N ARG A 38 -7.19 12.16 -14.46
CA ARG A 38 -8.27 12.55 -13.55
C ARG A 38 -7.99 12.08 -12.13
N GLU A 39 -7.63 10.82 -11.96
CA GLU A 39 -7.28 10.25 -10.64
C GLU A 39 -6.11 11.01 -9.99
N ILE A 40 -5.12 11.45 -10.78
CA ILE A 40 -3.98 12.22 -10.27
C ILE A 40 -4.41 13.63 -9.83
N ARG A 41 -5.35 14.27 -10.53
CA ARG A 41 -5.90 15.56 -10.11
C ARG A 41 -6.70 15.41 -8.82
N GLU A 42 -7.58 14.42 -8.74
CA GLU A 42 -8.37 14.13 -7.53
C GLU A 42 -7.43 13.88 -6.32
N MET A 43 -6.34 13.13 -6.50
CA MET A 43 -5.33 12.95 -5.46
C MET A 43 -4.61 14.25 -5.08
N ALA A 44 -4.23 15.07 -6.06
CA ALA A 44 -3.55 16.33 -5.80
C ALA A 44 -4.45 17.32 -5.06
N GLU A 45 -5.74 17.38 -5.41
CA GLU A 45 -6.76 18.17 -4.72
C GLU A 45 -6.96 17.68 -3.28
N ALA A 46 -7.11 16.38 -3.07
CA ALA A 46 -7.26 15.78 -1.74
C ALA A 46 -6.06 16.07 -0.82
N LEU A 47 -4.86 16.19 -1.40
CA LEU A 47 -3.62 16.50 -0.69
C LEU A 47 -3.32 18.01 -0.59
N GLY A 48 -4.16 18.87 -1.17
CA GLY A 48 -3.94 20.31 -1.19
C GLY A 48 -2.70 20.75 -1.98
N LEU A 49 -2.28 19.96 -2.96
CA LEU A 49 -1.09 20.23 -3.76
C LEU A 49 -1.42 21.16 -4.93
N SER A 50 -0.58 22.18 -5.13
CA SER A 50 -0.63 23.00 -6.34
C SER A 50 -0.07 22.22 -7.53
N TYR A 51 -0.87 22.08 -8.58
CA TYR A 51 -0.47 21.40 -9.81
C TYR A 51 -0.76 22.24 -11.06
N ASP A 52 -0.03 21.92 -12.11
CA ASP A 52 -0.29 22.35 -13.48
C ASP A 52 -0.34 21.11 -14.38
N ASP A 53 -0.76 21.29 -15.63
CA ASP A 53 -0.96 20.17 -16.55
C ASP A 53 0.34 19.43 -16.92
N SER A 54 1.49 20.10 -16.76
CA SER A 54 2.82 19.50 -16.96
C SER A 54 3.17 18.55 -15.81
N LYS A 55 2.94 18.96 -14.56
CA LYS A 55 3.14 18.14 -13.35
C LYS A 55 2.23 16.91 -13.36
N ILE A 56 0.95 17.07 -13.71
CA ILE A 56 0.01 15.96 -13.83
C ILE A 56 0.47 14.96 -14.90
N SER A 57 0.93 15.45 -16.05
CA SER A 57 1.41 14.60 -17.14
C SER A 57 2.69 13.84 -16.78
N PHE A 58 3.59 14.48 -16.03
CA PHE A 58 4.81 13.85 -15.52
C PHE A 58 4.49 12.77 -14.48
N ALA A 59 3.68 13.09 -13.47
CA ALA A 59 3.27 12.16 -12.43
C ALA A 59 2.59 10.91 -13.03
N LYS A 60 1.74 11.10 -14.05
CA LYS A 60 1.12 9.99 -14.77
C LYS A 60 2.14 9.05 -15.39
N LYS A 61 3.18 9.57 -16.03
CA LYS A 61 4.23 8.75 -16.65
C LYS A 61 5.01 7.98 -15.57
N LEU A 62 5.37 8.66 -14.48
CA LEU A 62 6.13 8.09 -13.39
C LEU A 62 5.39 6.93 -12.71
N MET A 63 4.14 7.16 -12.28
CA MET A 63 3.34 6.14 -11.58
C MET A 63 3.06 4.93 -12.47
N ASN A 64 2.70 5.15 -13.73
CA ASN A 64 2.49 4.04 -14.67
C ASN A 64 3.77 3.27 -14.99
N ALA A 65 4.93 3.93 -15.03
CA ALA A 65 6.20 3.26 -15.21
C ALA A 65 6.57 2.41 -13.98
N TYR A 66 6.36 2.94 -12.77
CA TYR A 66 6.58 2.22 -11.52
C TYR A 66 5.69 0.96 -11.44
N MET A 67 4.39 1.13 -11.67
CA MET A 67 3.41 0.06 -11.70
C MET A 67 3.74 -1.03 -12.72
N LYS A 68 4.34 -0.67 -13.87
CA LYS A 68 4.81 -1.65 -14.86
C LYS A 68 6.11 -2.36 -14.44
N LYS A 69 6.96 -1.71 -13.64
CA LYS A 69 8.24 -2.27 -13.19
C LYS A 69 8.03 -3.31 -12.08
N GLU A 70 7.03 -3.12 -11.22
CA GLU A 70 6.60 -4.10 -10.20
C GLU A 70 5.99 -5.39 -10.80
N ILE A 71 5.81 -5.47 -12.13
CA ILE A 71 5.28 -6.64 -12.86
C ILE A 71 6.41 -7.51 -13.45
N LYS A 72 7.69 -7.21 -13.16
CA LYS A 72 8.83 -8.04 -13.62
C LYS A 72 9.44 -8.89 -12.52
#